data_AF-A0A7S1A0Z4-F1
#
_entry.id   AF-A0A7S1A0Z4-F1
#
_cell.length_a   1.000
_cell.length_b   1.000
_cell.length_c   1.000
_cell.angle_alpha   90.00
_cell.angle_beta   90.00
_cell.angle_gamma   90.00
#
_symmetry.space_group_name_H-M   'P 1'
#
loop_
_entity.id
_entity.type
_entity.pdbx_description
1 polymer ?
#
loop_
_entity_poly.entity_id
_entity_poly.type
_entity_poly.pdbx_seq_one_letter_code
_entity_poly.pdbx_strand_id
1 'polypeptide(L)'
;AASKSLDEQLLLLQRENEALTGRETELAPQLEQSLVSELERLQSENLELKQAQDTSMPPENSARDGASCSEEETEQVQYSKNQLKKIKREAEAAAREVLETPIAGGFGFRMLEKMGWQQGAGLGKEEQGMSDPLWNEPREGKAGLYTAEEGRPP
;
A
#
# COMPACT_ATOMS: atom_id res chain seq x y z
N ALA A 1 -56.30 -13.51 21.51
CA ALA A 1 -54.87 -13.15 21.48
C ALA A 1 -54.71 -11.94 22.38
N ALA A 2 -54.06 -12.09 23.54
CA ALA A 2 -53.87 -10.97 24.47
C ALA A 2 -52.81 -10.04 23.88
N SER A 3 -53.20 -8.81 23.52
CA SER A 3 -52.27 -7.75 23.14
C SER A 3 -51.51 -7.32 24.39
N LYS A 4 -50.19 -7.51 24.41
CA LYS A 4 -49.32 -7.08 25.51
C LYS A 4 -49.41 -5.57 25.68
N SER A 5 -49.48 -5.12 26.93
CA SER A 5 -49.53 -3.68 27.27
C SER A 5 -48.27 -2.98 26.74
N LEU A 6 -48.39 -1.69 26.39
CA LEU A 6 -47.27 -0.89 25.90
C LEU A 6 -46.09 -0.91 26.88
N ASP A 7 -46.38 -0.88 28.18
CA ASP A 7 -45.38 -0.92 29.25
C ASP A 7 -44.63 -2.26 29.27
N GLU A 8 -45.31 -3.38 28.98
CA GLU A 8 -44.66 -4.69 28.88
C GLU A 8 -43.73 -4.78 27.67
N GLN A 9 -44.09 -4.13 26.56
CA GLN A 9 -43.25 -4.08 25.36
C GLN A 9 -41.99 -3.23 25.59
N LEU A 10 -42.11 -2.10 26.28
CA LEU A 10 -40.97 -1.26 26.65
C LEU A 10 -39.99 -1.98 27.58
N LEU A 11 -40.50 -2.72 28.55
CA LEU A 11 -39.70 -3.49 29.51
C LEU A 11 -38.94 -4.64 28.81
N LEU A 12 -39.58 -5.30 27.84
CA LEU A 12 -38.95 -6.31 26.99
C LEU A 12 -37.81 -5.73 26.14
N LEU A 13 -38.05 -4.57 25.52
CA LEU A 13 -37.07 -3.86 24.70
C LEU A 13 -35.85 -3.41 25.51
N GLN A 14 -36.06 -2.92 26.74
CA GLN A 14 -34.98 -2.56 27.66
C GLN A 14 -34.13 -3.78 28.00
N ARG A 15 -34.76 -4.90 28.37
CA ARG A 15 -34.06 -6.15 28.67
C ARG A 15 -33.27 -6.70 27.47
N GLU A 16 -33.82 -6.58 26.26
CA GLU A 16 -33.14 -7.00 25.04
C GLU A 16 -31.92 -6.12 24.74
N ASN A 17 -32.06 -4.80 24.87
CA ASN A 17 -30.95 -3.86 24.67
C ASN A 17 -29.82 -4.05 25.72
N GLU A 18 -30.18 -4.33 26.97
CA GLU A 18 -29.23 -4.68 28.04
C GLU A 18 -28.50 -6.00 27.73
N ALA A 19 -29.19 -7.00 27.17
CA ALA A 19 -28.57 -8.26 26.77
C ALA A 19 -27.61 -8.09 25.58
N LEU A 20 -27.96 -7.22 24.62
CA LEU A 20 -27.11 -6.90 23.47
C LEU A 20 -25.84 -6.16 23.89
N THR A 21 -25.96 -5.18 24.79
CA THR A 21 -24.80 -4.47 25.34
C THR A 21 -23.88 -5.40 26.14
N GLY A 22 -24.43 -6.30 26.95
CA GLY A 22 -23.63 -7.33 27.64
C GLY A 22 -22.85 -8.23 26.66
N ARG A 23 -23.50 -8.70 25.59
CA ARG A 23 -22.86 -9.54 24.57
C ARG A 23 -21.76 -8.81 23.81
N GLU A 24 -21.94 -7.53 23.49
CA GLU A 24 -20.89 -6.69 22.89
C GLU A 24 -19.69 -6.52 23.82
N THR A 25 -19.92 -6.32 25.12
CA THR A 25 -18.82 -6.18 26.09
C THR A 25 -18.01 -7.46 26.30
N GLU A 26 -18.58 -8.64 26.05
CA GLU A 26 -17.88 -9.92 26.18
C GLU A 26 -17.11 -10.31 24.90
N LEU A 27 -17.63 -9.96 23.72
CA LEU A 27 -17.01 -10.34 22.44
C LEU A 27 -15.87 -9.41 22.03
N ALA A 28 -15.95 -8.11 22.34
CA ALA A 28 -14.90 -7.15 22.04
C ALA A 28 -13.52 -7.53 22.62
N PRO A 29 -13.38 -7.85 23.93
CA PRO A 29 -12.08 -8.20 24.50
C PRO A 29 -11.54 -9.54 23.97
N GLN A 30 -12.40 -10.48 23.56
CA GLN A 30 -11.98 -11.75 22.98
C GLN A 30 -11.37 -11.57 21.59
N LEU A 31 -11.98 -10.71 20.77
CA LEU A 31 -11.47 -10.38 19.45
C LEU A 31 -10.14 -9.62 19.57
N GLU A 32 -10.06 -8.66 20.50
CA GLU A 32 -8.83 -7.92 20.77
C GLU A 32 -7.70 -8.84 21.23
N GLN A 33 -7.97 -9.77 22.15
CA GLN A 33 -6.99 -10.76 22.60
C GLN A 33 -6.50 -11.64 21.44
N SER A 34 -7.41 -12.11 20.58
CA SER A 34 -7.03 -12.89 19.39
C SER A 34 -6.15 -12.10 18.41
N LEU A 35 -6.42 -10.81 18.23
CA LEU A 35 -5.67 -9.94 17.33
C LEU A 35 -4.26 -9.63 17.87
N VAL A 36 -4.15 -9.42 19.18
CA VAL A 36 -2.87 -9.20 19.86
C VAL A 36 -1.99 -10.45 19.75
N SER A 37 -2.54 -11.65 19.97
CA SER A 37 -1.78 -12.89 19.81
C SER A 37 -1.27 -13.11 18.38
N GLU A 38 -2.06 -12.77 17.36
CA GLU A 38 -1.62 -12.87 15.96
C GLU A 38 -0.53 -11.85 15.62
N LEU A 39 -0.60 -10.63 16.17
CA LEU A 39 0.45 -9.62 16.01
C LEU A 39 1.77 -10.06 16.64
N GLU A 40 1.74 -10.60 17.85
CA GLU A 40 2.95 -11.12 18.53
C GLU A 40 3.58 -12.27 17.74
N ARG A 41 2.75 -13.18 17.22
CA ARG A 41 3.22 -14.26 16.35
C ARG A 41 3.92 -13.72 15.10
N LEU A 42 3.30 -12.79 14.37
CA LEU A 42 3.88 -12.19 13.17
C LEU A 42 5.18 -11.42 13.46
N GLN A 43 5.27 -10.75 14.61
CA GLN A 43 6.50 -10.08 15.03
C GLN A 43 7.63 -11.07 15.31
N SER A 44 7.31 -12.20 15.93
CA SER A 44 8.30 -13.25 16.21
C SER A 44 8.84 -13.90 14.93
N GLU A 45 7.97 -14.18 13.96
CA GLU A 45 8.35 -14.74 12.65
C GLU A 45 9.25 -13.77 11.88
N ASN A 46 8.90 -12.47 11.86
CA ASN A 46 9.74 -11.46 11.21
C ASN A 46 11.11 -11.29 11.89
N LEU A 47 11.17 -11.44 13.21
CA LEU A 47 12.43 -11.40 13.95
C LEU A 47 13.30 -12.62 13.65
N GLU A 48 12.70 -13.81 13.54
CA GLU A 48 13.39 -15.05 13.17
C GLU A 48 13.94 -14.97 11.74
N LEU A 49 13.15 -14.47 10.79
CA LEU A 49 13.61 -14.21 9.43
C LEU A 49 14.80 -13.24 9.41
N LYS A 50 14.77 -12.20 10.24
CA LYS A 50 15.88 -11.25 10.40
C LYS A 50 17.13 -11.91 11.00
N GLN A 51 16.97 -12.75 12.02
CA GLN A 51 18.09 -13.46 12.64
C GLN A 51 18.69 -14.54 11.73
N ALA A 52 17.87 -15.19 10.90
CA ALA A 52 18.34 -16.15 9.90
C ALA A 52 19.24 -15.48 8.84
N GLN A 53 19.02 -14.19 8.54
CA GLN A 53 19.89 -13.41 7.66
C GLN A 53 21.22 -13.01 8.32
N ASP A 54 21.24 -12.72 9.64
CA ASP A 54 22.44 -12.25 10.36
C ASP A 54 23.46 -13.35 10.76
N THR A 55 23.13 -14.65 10.65
CA THR A 55 24.01 -15.75 11.11
C THR A 55 25.08 -16.19 10.09
N SER A 56 25.27 -15.46 8.98
CA SER A 56 26.23 -15.80 7.91
C SER A 56 27.42 -14.83 7.78
N MET A 57 28.02 -14.33 8.88
CA MET A 57 29.34 -13.67 8.82
C MET A 57 30.21 -14.06 10.02
N PRO A 58 31.49 -14.47 9.83
CA PRO A 58 32.42 -14.70 10.94
C PRO A 58 32.91 -13.35 11.51
N PRO A 59 33.38 -13.30 12.78
CA PRO A 59 33.89 -12.05 13.33
C PRO A 59 35.36 -11.89 12.93
N GLU A 60 35.69 -10.86 12.15
CA GLU A 60 37.07 -10.37 12.05
C GLU A 60 37.16 -8.90 12.47
N ASN A 61 37.74 -8.71 13.66
CA ASN A 61 38.41 -7.48 14.04
C ASN A 61 39.66 -7.29 13.16
N SER A 62 39.78 -6.17 12.46
CA SER A 62 40.88 -5.21 12.70
C SER A 62 40.83 -3.99 11.77
N ALA A 63 40.72 -2.82 12.41
CA ALA A 63 41.24 -1.51 12.01
C ALA A 63 41.30 -1.13 10.52
N ARG A 64 40.47 -0.15 10.12
CA ARG A 64 40.93 1.02 9.34
C ARG A 64 39.90 2.15 9.27
N ASP A 65 40.43 3.36 9.34
CA ASP A 65 39.78 4.65 9.54
C ASP A 65 38.74 5.06 8.47
N GLY A 66 37.62 5.62 8.95
CA GLY A 66 37.11 6.93 8.51
C GLY A 66 36.45 7.05 7.13
N ALA A 67 35.14 6.79 7.06
CA ALA A 67 34.11 7.60 6.36
C ALA A 67 32.75 6.85 6.42
N SER A 68 31.79 7.33 7.21
CA SER A 68 30.44 6.74 7.26
C SER A 68 29.45 7.65 6.51
N CYS A 69 29.24 7.35 5.23
CA CYS A 69 27.92 7.46 4.61
C CYS A 69 27.29 6.07 4.78
N SER A 70 26.15 5.99 5.45
CA SER A 70 25.40 4.74 5.61
C SER A 70 24.78 4.37 4.25
N GLU A 71 25.55 3.65 3.46
CA GLU A 71 25.06 2.91 2.30
C GLU A 71 24.28 1.71 2.83
N GLU A 72 22.97 1.71 2.63
CA GLU A 72 22.15 0.51 2.79
C GLU A 72 22.69 -0.53 1.81
N GLU A 73 23.33 -1.58 2.33
CA GLU A 73 23.84 -2.70 1.55
C GLU A 73 22.65 -3.39 0.86
N THR A 74 22.41 -3.03 -0.39
CA THR A 74 21.49 -3.79 -1.25
C THR A 74 22.10 -5.16 -1.46
N GLU A 75 21.54 -6.19 -0.84
CA GLU A 75 21.88 -7.60 -1.07
C GLU A 75 21.87 -7.88 -2.59
N GLN A 76 23.05 -8.03 -3.19
CA GLN A 76 23.18 -8.35 -4.61
C GLN A 76 22.86 -9.83 -4.83
N VAL A 77 21.56 -10.13 -4.95
CA VAL A 77 21.12 -11.46 -5.39
C VAL A 77 21.68 -11.74 -6.78
N GLN A 78 22.52 -12.77 -6.89
CA GLN A 78 23.24 -13.11 -8.11
C GLN A 78 22.32 -13.81 -9.12
N TYR A 79 21.46 -13.05 -9.80
CA TYR A 79 20.60 -13.57 -10.85
C TYR A 79 21.41 -13.96 -12.09
N SER A 80 21.12 -15.14 -12.66
CA SER A 80 21.68 -15.49 -13.96
C SER A 80 21.22 -14.48 -15.02
N LYS A 81 22.03 -14.23 -16.06
CA LYS A 81 21.71 -13.27 -17.14
C LYS A 81 20.34 -13.52 -17.77
N ASN A 82 19.87 -14.77 -17.77
CA ASN A 82 18.56 -15.14 -18.29
C ASN A 82 17.43 -14.81 -17.31
N GLN A 83 17.65 -15.00 -16.00
CA GLN A 83 16.71 -14.61 -14.95
C GLN A 83 16.51 -13.09 -14.94
N LEU A 84 17.61 -12.32 -15.04
CA LEU A 84 17.53 -10.85 -15.04
C LEU A 84 16.77 -10.29 -16.26
N LYS A 85 16.95 -10.90 -17.44
CA LYS A 85 16.18 -10.54 -18.64
C LYS A 85 14.69 -10.81 -18.47
N LYS A 86 14.33 -11.90 -17.81
CA LYS A 86 12.93 -12.27 -17.56
C LYS A 86 12.29 -11.29 -16.58
N ILE A 87 12.93 -11.03 -15.44
CA ILE A 87 12.46 -10.07 -14.43
C ILE A 87 12.31 -8.68 -15.03
N LYS A 88 13.28 -8.21 -15.83
CA LYS A 88 13.19 -6.89 -16.49
C LYS A 88 11.97 -6.81 -17.41
N ARG A 89 11.72 -7.84 -18.20
CA ARG A 89 10.57 -7.88 -19.14
C ARG A 89 9.24 -7.92 -18.40
N GLU A 90 9.17 -8.69 -17.31
CA GLU A 90 7.98 -8.77 -16.46
C GLU A 90 7.71 -7.45 -15.74
N ALA A 91 8.74 -6.80 -15.21
CA ALA A 91 8.63 -5.48 -14.58
C ALA A 91 8.22 -4.40 -15.59
N GLU A 92 8.76 -4.43 -16.82
CA GLU A 92 8.36 -3.49 -17.89
C GLU A 92 6.91 -3.72 -18.34
N ALA A 93 6.48 -4.98 -18.42
CA ALA A 93 5.09 -5.32 -18.73
C ALA A 93 4.12 -4.86 -17.63
N ALA A 94 4.47 -5.10 -16.36
CA ALA A 94 3.68 -4.65 -15.21
C ALA A 94 3.62 -3.12 -15.14
N ALA A 95 4.73 -2.43 -15.43
CA ALA A 95 4.75 -0.96 -15.47
C ALA A 95 3.83 -0.41 -16.58
N ARG A 96 3.82 -1.05 -17.75
CA ARG A 96 2.89 -0.69 -18.84
C ARG A 96 1.44 -0.91 -18.45
N GLU A 97 1.13 -2.02 -17.81
CA GLU A 97 -0.22 -2.30 -17.32
C GLU A 97 -0.70 -1.24 -16.33
N VAL A 98 0.14 -0.85 -15.37
CA VAL A 98 -0.18 0.21 -14.40
C VAL A 98 -0.41 1.57 -15.08
N LEU A 99 0.35 1.86 -16.14
CA LEU A 99 0.17 3.08 -16.94
C LEU A 99 -1.16 3.08 -17.73
N GLU A 100 -1.62 1.93 -18.19
CA GLU A 100 -2.88 1.81 -18.93
C GLU A 100 -4.12 1.79 -18.01
N THR A 101 -3.98 1.31 -16.77
CA THR A 101 -5.07 1.35 -15.80
C THR A 101 -5.33 2.78 -15.32
N PRO A 102 -6.52 3.35 -15.54
CA PRO A 102 -6.83 4.68 -15.04
C PRO A 102 -6.84 4.65 -13.51
N ILE A 103 -6.14 5.61 -12.89
CA ILE A 103 -6.15 5.75 -11.43
C ILE A 103 -7.53 6.25 -11.02
N ALA A 104 -8.39 5.36 -10.55
CA ALA A 104 -9.79 5.64 -10.26
C ALA A 104 -10.09 5.77 -8.74
N GLY A 105 -9.07 5.72 -7.88
CA GLY A 105 -9.31 5.77 -6.43
C GLY A 105 -8.05 5.71 -5.57
N GLY A 106 -8.25 5.55 -4.27
CA GLY A 106 -7.20 5.47 -3.26
C GLY A 106 -7.28 6.58 -2.23
N PHE A 107 -6.26 6.68 -1.36
CA PHE A 107 -6.22 7.66 -0.28
C PHE A 107 -6.25 9.11 -0.81
N GLY A 108 -5.52 9.39 -1.89
CA GLY A 108 -5.47 10.72 -2.51
C GLY A 108 -6.85 11.22 -2.97
N PHE A 109 -7.63 10.36 -3.65
CA PHE A 109 -8.98 10.70 -4.09
C PHE A 109 -9.91 11.03 -2.92
N ARG A 110 -9.86 10.23 -1.84
CA ARG A 110 -10.63 10.49 -0.61
C ARG A 110 -10.25 11.82 0.05
N MET A 111 -8.98 12.22 -0.06
CA MET A 111 -8.52 13.49 0.49
C MET A 111 -8.97 14.68 -0.36
N LEU A 112 -8.96 14.53 -1.69
CA LEU A 112 -9.47 15.53 -2.63
C LEU A 112 -10.96 15.78 -2.42
N GLU A 113 -11.76 14.71 -2.32
CA GLU A 113 -13.20 14.79 -2.04
C GLU A 113 -13.50 15.53 -0.72
N LYS A 114 -12.72 15.26 0.33
CA LYS A 114 -12.83 15.97 1.61
C LYS A 114 -12.53 17.46 1.50
N MET A 115 -11.70 17.87 0.54
CA MET A 115 -11.39 19.27 0.26
C MET A 115 -12.38 19.90 -0.73
N GLY A 116 -13.45 19.19 -1.11
CA GLY A 116 -14.52 19.68 -1.96
C GLY A 116 -14.29 19.48 -3.46
N TRP A 117 -13.23 18.77 -3.86
CA TRP A 117 -13.05 18.37 -5.25
C TRP A 117 -14.03 17.25 -5.64
N GLN A 118 -14.57 17.32 -6.85
CA GLN A 118 -15.50 16.31 -7.38
C GLN A 118 -14.84 15.54 -8.53
N GLN A 119 -15.13 14.25 -8.63
CA GLN A 119 -14.57 13.41 -9.68
C GLN A 119 -14.98 13.94 -11.07
N GLY A 120 -13.98 14.17 -11.93
CA GLY A 120 -14.16 14.75 -13.25
C GLY A 120 -14.12 16.28 -13.31
N ALA A 121 -14.08 16.97 -12.17
CA ALA A 121 -13.92 18.42 -12.11
C ALA A 121 -12.44 18.83 -12.21
N GLY A 122 -12.20 19.97 -12.87
CA GLY A 122 -10.89 20.62 -12.88
C GLY A 122 -10.52 21.19 -11.51
N LEU A 123 -9.23 21.40 -11.26
CA LEU A 123 -8.75 22.04 -10.03
C LEU A 123 -8.72 23.56 -10.17
N GLY A 124 -8.87 24.28 -9.05
CA GLY A 124 -8.82 25.74 -9.00
C GLY A 124 -10.16 26.36 -8.58
N LYS A 125 -10.18 27.68 -8.39
CA LYS A 125 -11.36 28.41 -7.89
C LYS A 125 -12.57 28.29 -8.83
N GLU A 126 -12.32 28.19 -10.12
CA GLU A 126 -13.34 28.12 -11.18
C GLU A 126 -13.22 26.81 -11.97
N GLU A 127 -12.62 25.78 -11.37
CA GLU A 127 -12.38 24.47 -12.01
C GLU A 127 -11.60 24.57 -13.34
N GLN A 128 -10.76 25.61 -13.47
CA GLN A 128 -10.06 25.93 -14.70
C GLN A 128 -8.85 25.03 -15.00
N GLY A 129 -8.41 24.26 -14.02
CA GLY A 129 -7.33 23.30 -14.18
C GLY A 129 -7.76 22.12 -15.05
N MET A 130 -6.83 21.57 -15.82
CA MET A 130 -7.08 20.44 -16.69
C MET A 130 -7.39 19.17 -15.87
N SER A 131 -8.48 18.49 -16.21
CA SER A 131 -8.91 17.24 -15.56
C SER A 131 -8.11 16.03 -16.02
N ASP A 132 -7.70 16.04 -17.29
CA ASP A 132 -7.00 14.94 -17.92
C ASP A 132 -5.49 15.05 -17.68
N PRO A 133 -4.79 13.95 -17.39
CA PRO A 133 -3.35 13.96 -17.19
C PRO A 133 -2.60 14.33 -18.48
N LEU A 134 -1.46 15.00 -18.33
CA LEU A 134 -0.55 15.24 -19.45
C LEU A 134 0.22 13.97 -19.77
N TRP A 135 0.18 13.58 -21.04
CA TRP A 135 1.02 12.52 -21.56
C TRP A 135 2.37 13.10 -21.97
N ASN A 136 3.44 12.46 -21.51
CA ASN A 136 4.79 12.76 -21.98
C ASN A 136 5.25 11.58 -22.84
N GLU A 137 5.69 11.85 -24.07
CA GLU A 137 6.26 10.84 -24.94
C GLU A 137 7.69 10.54 -24.48
N PRO A 138 7.97 9.33 -23.96
CA PRO A 138 9.32 8.99 -23.53
C PRO A 138 10.23 8.97 -24.75
N ARG A 139 11.30 9.76 -24.71
CA ARG A 139 12.29 9.78 -25.79
C ARG A 139 13.08 8.46 -25.77
N GLU A 140 13.02 7.72 -26.88
CA GLU A 140 13.81 6.51 -27.04
C GLU A 140 15.22 6.84 -27.57
N GLY A 141 16.24 6.30 -26.91
CA GLY A 141 17.64 6.46 -27.35
C GLY A 141 18.34 7.72 -26.86
N LYS A 142 19.51 8.03 -27.44
CA LYS A 142 20.46 9.05 -26.93
C LYS A 142 20.75 10.18 -27.94
N ALA A 143 20.11 10.14 -29.10
CA ALA A 143 20.44 10.97 -30.26
C ALA A 143 20.39 12.50 -30.09
N GLY A 144 19.54 13.14 -29.32
CA GLY A 144 19.44 14.60 -29.28
C GLY A 144 18.41 15.12 -30.27
N LEU A 145 17.77 16.22 -29.84
CA LEU A 145 16.58 16.78 -30.47
C LEU A 145 16.88 17.14 -31.93
N TYR A 146 15.95 16.80 -32.84
CA TYR A 146 16.01 17.07 -34.29
C TYR A 146 17.00 16.23 -35.11
N THR A 147 17.53 15.12 -34.58
CA THR A 147 18.27 14.16 -35.41
C THR A 147 17.31 13.39 -36.32
N ALA A 148 17.70 13.16 -37.58
CA ALA A 148 16.82 12.60 -38.62
C ALA A 148 16.27 11.19 -38.32
N GLU A 149 16.82 10.50 -37.31
CA GLU A 149 16.35 9.19 -36.85
C GLU A 149 15.30 9.25 -35.74
N GLU A 150 14.99 10.42 -35.19
CA GLU A 150 14.09 10.53 -34.05
C GLU A 150 12.70 11.00 -34.49
N GLY A 151 11.70 10.11 -34.38
CA GLY A 151 10.28 10.48 -34.46
C GLY A 151 9.38 9.69 -35.41
N ARG A 152 9.72 8.46 -35.82
CA ARG A 152 8.70 7.59 -36.45
C ARG A 152 8.00 6.78 -35.34
N PRO A 153 6.72 7.06 -35.03
CA PRO A 153 5.93 6.11 -34.26
C PRO A 153 5.78 4.80 -35.06
N PRO A 154 5.64 3.64 -34.42
CA PRO A 154 5.40 2.37 -35.11
C PRO A 154 4.14 2.40 -35.99
#